data_AF-A0A4Q6B397-F1
#
_entry.id   AF-A0A4Q6B397-F1
#
_cell.length_a   1.000
_cell.length_b   1.000
_cell.length_c   1.000
_cell.angle_alpha   90.00
_cell.angle_beta   90.00
_cell.angle_gamma   90.00
#
_symmetry.space_group_name_H-M   'P 1'
#
loop_
_entity.id
_entity.type
_entity.pdbx_description
1 polymer ?
#
loop_
_entity_poly.entity_id
_entity_poly.type
_entity_poly.pdbx_seq_one_letter_code
_entity_poly.pdbx_strand_id
1 'polypeptide(L)' 'TLGAIRVPGSTLAELERYAIVKTLEAVEGSTARAAELLDISVRTIQYRLHEYGMTKSR' A
#
# COMPACT_ATOMS: atom_id res chain seq x y z
N THR A 1 -11.76 8.04 2.90
CA THR A 1 -11.44 7.43 1.60
C THR A 1 -10.25 8.16 1.02
N LEU A 2 -9.14 7.48 0.72
CA LEU A 2 -8.04 8.07 -0.06
C LEU A 2 -8.66 8.66 -1.34
N GLY A 3 -8.52 9.96 -1.54
CA GLY A 3 -9.11 10.69 -2.66
C GLY A 3 -8.69 10.12 -4.02
N ALA A 4 -9.38 10.54 -5.08
CA ALA A 4 -9.11 10.03 -6.42
C ALA A 4 -7.65 10.26 -6.83
N ILE A 5 -6.91 9.19 -7.10
CA ILE A 5 -5.59 9.24 -7.74
C ILE A 5 -5.74 9.72 -9.17
N ARG A 6 -4.81 10.55 -9.63
CA ARG A 6 -4.82 11.11 -10.98
C ARG A 6 -3.67 10.55 -11.81
N VAL A 7 -3.99 9.90 -12.93
CA VAL A 7 -3.01 9.41 -13.91
C VAL A 7 -3.36 9.99 -15.29
N PRO A 8 -2.53 10.85 -15.91
CA PRO A 8 -1.30 11.48 -15.36
C PRO A 8 -1.61 12.60 -14.35
N GLY A 9 -0.71 12.83 -13.39
CA GLY A 9 -0.77 13.99 -12.47
C GLY A 9 -0.34 13.70 -11.02
N SER A 10 -0.37 12.45 -10.58
CA SER A 10 0.13 12.02 -9.27
C SER A 10 1.61 11.64 -9.31
N THR A 11 2.29 11.82 -8.18
CA THR A 11 3.65 11.32 -7.96
C THR A 11 3.67 9.80 -7.83
N LEU A 12 4.83 9.18 -8.08
CA LEU A 12 5.00 7.73 -7.84
C LEU A 12 4.75 7.36 -6.37
N ALA A 13 5.12 8.22 -5.42
CA ALA A 13 4.90 7.97 -4.00
C ALA A 13 3.40 7.92 -3.64
N GLU A 14 2.58 8.80 -4.24
CA GLU A 14 1.13 8.76 -4.09
C GLU A 14 0.53 7.51 -4.72
N LEU A 15 0.97 7.16 -5.93
CA LEU A 15 0.54 5.96 -6.65
C LEU A 15 0.85 4.69 -5.86
N GLU A 16 2.08 4.57 -5.37
CA GLU A 16 2.54 3.44 -4.58
C GLU A 16 1.76 3.32 -3.28
N ARG A 17 1.59 4.42 -2.53
CA ARG A 17 0.82 4.43 -1.28
C ARG A 17 -0.62 3.98 -1.52
N TYR A 18 -1.27 4.51 -2.54
CA TYR A 18 -2.64 4.13 -2.86
C TYR A 18 -2.74 2.67 -3.28
N ALA A 19 -1.85 2.18 -4.15
CA ALA A 19 -1.84 0.79 -4.57
C ALA A 19 -1.67 -0.15 -3.37
N ILE A 20 -0.69 0.11 -2.50
CA ILE A 20 -0.45 -0.70 -1.30
C ILE A 20 -1.65 -0.67 -0.36
N VAL A 21 -2.19 0.50 -0.03
CA VAL A 21 -3.31 0.60 0.92
C VAL A 21 -4.58 -0.02 0.35
N LYS A 22 -4.89 0.22 -0.94
CA LYS A 22 -6.10 -0.35 -1.56
C LYS A 22 -6.02 -1.85 -1.74
N THR A 23 -4.86 -2.39 -2.07
CA THR A 23 -4.67 -3.83 -2.11
C THR A 23 -4.81 -4.42 -0.72
N LEU A 24 -4.23 -3.79 0.31
CA LEU A 24 -4.40 -4.24 1.71
C LEU A 24 -5.87 -4.22 2.15
N GLU A 25 -6.64 -3.19 1.79
CA GLU A 25 -8.10 -3.17 2.03
C GLU A 25 -8.79 -4.36 1.34
N ALA A 26 -8.44 -4.66 0.09
CA ALA A 26 -9.05 -5.74 -0.70
C ALA A 26 -8.68 -7.15 -0.21
N VAL A 27 -7.54 -7.33 0.48
CA VAL A 27 -7.08 -8.62 1.04
C VAL A 27 -7.18 -8.70 2.56
N GLU A 28 -8.04 -7.85 3.17
CA GLU A 28 -8.32 -7.84 4.61
C GLU A 28 -7.06 -7.65 5.48
N GLY A 29 -6.11 -6.85 5.00
CA GLY A 29 -4.89 -6.49 5.70
C GLY A 29 -3.77 -7.54 5.63
N SER A 30 -3.93 -8.60 4.82
CA SER A 30 -2.86 -9.58 4.61
C SER A 30 -1.70 -9.00 3.79
N THR A 31 -0.57 -8.70 4.45
CA THR A 31 0.64 -8.19 3.79
C THR A 31 1.24 -9.20 2.81
N ALA A 32 1.09 -10.51 3.07
CA ALA A 32 1.56 -11.56 2.17
C ALA A 32 0.76 -11.58 0.87
N ARG A 33 -0.58 -11.54 0.95
CA ARG A 33 -1.44 -11.51 -0.24
C ARG A 33 -1.31 -10.20 -1.01
N ALA A 34 -1.14 -9.08 -0.31
CA ALA A 34 -0.92 -7.80 -0.97
C ALA A 34 0.41 -7.76 -1.73
N ALA A 35 1.46 -8.37 -1.17
CA ALA A 35 2.77 -8.48 -1.80
C ALA A 35 2.71 -9.33 -3.08
N GLU A 36 2.00 -10.45 -3.03
CA GLU A 36 1.73 -11.31 -4.19
C GLU A 36 0.98 -10.56 -5.31
N LEU A 37 -0.11 -9.86 -4.99
CA LEU A 37 -0.92 -9.15 -5.98
C LEU A 37 -0.19 -7.97 -6.63
N LEU A 38 0.68 -7.29 -5.88
CA LEU A 38 1.45 -6.15 -6.36
C LEU A 38 2.81 -6.54 -6.94
N ASP A 39 3.16 -7.84 -6.92
CA ASP A 39 4.45 -8.37 -7.35
C ASP A 39 5.66 -7.65 -6.71
N ILE A 40 5.59 -7.47 -5.39
CA ILE A 40 6.66 -6.86 -4.60
C ILE A 40 6.95 -7.70 -3.36
N SER A 41 8.11 -7.47 -2.73
CA SER A 41 8.42 -8.20 -1.50
C SER A 41 7.49 -7.79 -0.35
N VAL A 42 7.15 -8.75 0.53
CA VAL A 42 6.44 -8.49 1.80
C VAL A 42 7.16 -7.42 2.63
N ARG A 43 8.50 -7.46 2.61
CA ARG A 43 9.36 -6.48 3.29
C ARG A 43 9.13 -5.06 2.77
N THR A 44 8.98 -4.89 1.45
CA THR A 44 8.65 -3.60 0.85
C THR A 44 7.35 -3.04 1.41
N ILE A 45 6.29 -3.87 1.46
CA ILE A 45 5.02 -3.45 2.07
C ILE A 45 5.19 -3.05 3.53
N GLN A 46 5.88 -3.86 4.33
CA GLN A 46 6.11 -3.57 5.74
C GLN A 46 6.87 -2.26 5.95
N TYR A 47 7.91 -2.00 5.15
CA TYR A 47 8.64 -0.74 5.20
C TYR A 47 7.77 0.45 4.81
N ARG A 48 6.95 0.32 3.76
CA ARG A 48 5.99 1.37 3.38
C ARG A 48 4.96 1.63 4.47
N LEU A 49 4.40 0.59 5.08
CA LEU A 49 3.47 0.76 6.21
C LEU A 49 4.11 1.49 7.39
N HIS A 50 5.39 1.22 7.68
CA HIS A 50 6.13 1.97 8.68
C HIS A 50 6.30 3.46 8.29
N GLU A 51 6.76 3.75 7.06
CA GLU A 51 6.88 5.12 6.54
C GLU A 51 5.54 5.87 6.51
N TYR A 52 4.44 5.14 6.35
CA TYR A 52 3.09 5.70 6.32
C TYR A 52 2.52 5.94 7.71
N GLY A 53 3.19 5.49 8.78
CA GLY A 53 2.68 5.53 10.15
C GLY A 53 1.54 4.54 10.41
N MET A 54 1.39 3.51 9.57
CA MET A 54 0.32 2.51 9.63
C MET A 54 0.79 1.20 10.29
N THR A 55 1.74 1.28 11.22
CA THR A 55 2.12 0.12 12.04
C THR A 55 0.95 -0.25 12.96
N LYS A 56 0.61 -1.54 13.05
CA LYS A 56 -0.37 -1.99 14.03
C LYS A 56 0.20 -1.78 15.42
N SER A 57 -0.41 -0.88 16.21
CA SER A 57 -0.28 -0.95 17.66
C SER A 57 -0.84 -2.30 18.12
N ARG A 58 -0.10 -2.96 19.01
CA ARG A 58 -0.48 -4.26 19.60
C ARG A 58 -1.84 -4.21 20.26
#